data_AF-A0A2V8VSN6-F1
#
_entry.id   AF-A0A2V8VSN6-F1
#
_cell.length_a   1.000
_cell.length_b   1.000
_cell.length_c   1.000
_cell.angle_alpha   90.00
_cell.angle_beta   90.00
_cell.angle_gamma   90.00
#
_symmetry.space_group_name_H-M   'P 1'
#
loop_
_entity.id
_entity.type
_entity.pdbx_description
1 polymer ?
#
loop_
_entity_poly.entity_id
_entity_poly.type
_entity_poly.pdbx_seq_one_letter_code
_entity_poly.pdbx_strand_id
1 'polypeptide(L)'
;MNRARRPPLQHPLAVVFDRAVDSFSVALSPETTRQHRGTARNFLSYLGADHPEVQCLDQLRREPHILGWMSRLHSQAPPLSTASYINRLIALRSICNELAWTEQLPELAHLIRREDIPRLPHRLPRPLTTEQDQLLQKEFLRRNDLGGNAFLLIRHTGMRIGECADLSSDCLRSTAPNQWAVHVPLGKLKTERMVPVDPFVCELVQRLRFFRSLDPLPADGRLFARPGAKDTLLRHFRDYLHQVCHSLGLSTRIVPHQLRHTYASEMLRAGVGLVAVMKLLGHTSPEMTMQYLDVTLNDLEREFQLARSKPRHLVPQPRVPSALLREGLGGVIDSLLAAQHVLEMFRRELPHGSSRLRLDRLSNRLTKILREARKLATP
;
A
#
# COMPACT_ATOMS: atom_id res chain seq x y z
N MET A 1 -6.26 -6.76 29.42
CA MET A 1 -6.59 -5.34 29.67
C MET A 1 -5.92 -4.93 30.97
N ASN A 2 -4.82 -4.17 30.91
CA ASN A 2 -4.38 -3.39 32.06
C ASN A 2 -4.37 -1.93 31.61
N ARG A 3 -5.47 -1.23 31.94
CA ARG A 3 -5.51 0.22 31.90
C ARG A 3 -4.42 0.67 32.86
N ALA A 4 -3.27 1.12 32.38
CA ALA A 4 -2.56 2.17 33.10
C ALA A 4 -3.55 3.34 33.14
N ARG A 5 -4.38 3.38 34.20
CA ARG A 5 -5.40 4.40 34.42
C ARG A 5 -4.62 5.69 34.57
N ARG A 6 -4.44 6.40 33.46
CA ARG A 6 -4.08 7.82 33.50
C ARG A 6 -5.09 8.47 34.46
N PRO A 7 -4.66 9.30 35.41
CA PRO A 7 -5.55 9.88 36.40
C PRO A 7 -6.76 10.52 35.70
N PRO A 8 -7.99 10.42 36.23
CA PRO A 8 -9.16 11.00 35.58
C PRO A 8 -8.88 12.47 35.27
N LEU A 9 -9.21 12.89 34.04
CA LEU A 9 -8.99 14.27 33.66
C LEU A 9 -10.03 15.12 34.39
N GLN A 10 -9.58 16.06 35.22
CA GLN A 10 -10.44 16.99 35.93
C GLN A 10 -10.78 18.17 35.00
N HIS A 11 -11.69 17.94 34.05
CA HIS A 11 -12.24 18.99 33.20
C HIS A 11 -13.75 18.76 33.04
N PRO A 12 -14.61 19.79 33.17
CA PRO A 12 -16.08 19.63 33.06
C PRO A 12 -16.52 18.95 31.76
N LEU A 13 -15.90 19.32 30.64
CA LEU A 13 -16.15 18.70 29.32
C LEU A 13 -15.65 17.26 29.13
N ALA A 14 -14.91 16.68 30.08
CA ALA A 14 -14.31 15.35 29.91
C ALA A 14 -15.34 14.26 29.65
N VAL A 15 -16.46 14.27 30.37
CA VAL A 15 -17.54 13.29 30.22
C VAL A 15 -18.18 13.38 28.83
N VAL A 16 -18.42 14.60 28.33
CA VAL A 16 -19.07 14.82 27.04
C VAL A 16 -18.15 14.41 25.89
N PHE A 17 -16.85 14.75 25.98
CA PHE A 17 -15.85 14.30 25.00
C PHE A 17 -15.68 12.77 25.01
N ASP A 18 -15.66 12.12 26.17
CA ASP A 18 -15.57 10.66 26.24
C ASP A 18 -16.82 10.01 25.63
N ARG A 19 -18.02 10.54 25.87
CA ARG A 19 -19.27 10.08 25.22
C ARG A 19 -19.23 10.23 23.71
N ALA A 20 -18.76 11.36 23.20
CA ALA A 20 -18.60 11.59 21.76
C ALA A 20 -17.57 10.62 21.15
N VAL A 21 -16.45 10.35 21.83
CA VAL A 21 -15.52 9.32 21.34
C VAL A 21 -16.19 7.95 21.35
N ASP A 22 -16.98 7.63 22.38
CA ASP A 22 -17.65 6.35 22.49
C ASP A 22 -18.70 6.11 21.41
N SER A 23 -19.46 7.12 21.01
CA SER A 23 -20.53 7.00 20.00
C SER A 23 -20.00 6.48 18.65
N PHE A 24 -18.89 7.02 18.14
CA PHE A 24 -18.30 6.56 16.88
C PHE A 24 -17.25 5.45 17.07
N SER A 25 -16.76 5.22 18.29
CA SER A 25 -15.72 4.20 18.53
C SER A 25 -16.17 2.77 18.22
N VAL A 26 -17.47 2.49 18.26
CA VAL A 26 -18.05 1.16 18.01
C VAL A 26 -17.67 0.63 16.62
N ALA A 27 -17.54 1.54 15.63
CA ALA A 27 -17.16 1.20 14.27
C ALA A 27 -15.64 1.25 14.02
N LEU A 28 -14.84 1.66 15.01
CA LEU A 28 -13.41 1.90 14.87
C LEU A 28 -12.55 0.78 15.48
N SER A 29 -11.30 0.71 15.01
CA SER A 29 -10.32 -0.18 15.62
C SER A 29 -9.94 0.31 17.03
N PRO A 30 -9.59 -0.59 17.98
CA PRO A 30 -9.17 -0.20 19.33
C PRO A 30 -8.00 0.80 19.36
N GLU A 31 -7.09 0.70 18.38
CA GLU A 31 -5.97 1.63 18.20
C GLU A 31 -6.46 3.04 17.85
N THR A 32 -7.37 3.13 16.88
CA THR A 32 -7.97 4.38 16.44
C THR A 32 -8.75 5.03 17.58
N THR A 33 -9.52 4.26 18.34
CA THR A 33 -10.24 4.76 19.53
C THR A 33 -9.27 5.29 20.58
N ARG A 34 -8.16 4.59 20.83
CA ARG A 34 -7.10 5.06 21.75
C ARG A 34 -6.51 6.39 21.30
N GLN A 35 -6.30 6.59 20.00
CA GLN A 35 -5.81 7.86 19.46
C GLN A 35 -6.80 9.00 19.72
N HIS A 36 -8.09 8.80 19.47
CA HIS A 36 -9.12 9.82 19.74
C HIS A 36 -9.18 10.19 21.22
N ARG A 37 -9.23 9.20 22.12
CA ARG A 37 -9.19 9.45 23.58
C ARG A 37 -7.90 10.17 24.00
N GLY A 38 -6.76 9.81 23.41
CA GLY A 38 -5.48 10.47 23.66
C GLY A 38 -5.48 11.93 23.23
N THR A 39 -6.07 12.24 22.08
CA THR A 39 -6.24 13.62 21.58
C THR A 39 -7.22 14.41 22.45
N ALA A 40 -8.39 13.85 22.77
CA ALA A 40 -9.39 14.48 23.64
C ALA A 40 -8.76 14.88 24.97
N ARG A 41 -8.04 13.95 25.61
CA ARG A 41 -7.36 14.22 26.87
C ARG A 41 -6.32 15.34 26.73
N ASN A 42 -5.52 15.33 25.67
CA ASN A 42 -4.50 16.35 25.45
C ASN A 42 -5.11 17.74 25.24
N PHE A 43 -6.20 17.83 24.48
CA PHE A 43 -6.91 19.08 24.24
C PHE A 43 -7.58 19.61 25.52
N LEU A 44 -8.29 18.77 26.25
CA LEU A 44 -8.94 19.16 27.49
C LEU A 44 -7.95 19.49 28.61
N SER A 45 -6.75 18.88 28.62
CA SER A 45 -5.67 19.30 29.51
C SER A 45 -5.15 20.69 29.17
N TYR A 46 -5.13 21.05 27.88
CA TYR A 46 -4.80 22.40 27.42
C TYR A 46 -5.87 23.40 27.88
N LEU A 47 -7.15 23.09 27.69
CA LEU A 47 -8.24 23.97 28.10
C LEU A 47 -8.22 24.20 29.61
N GLY A 48 -8.08 23.14 30.41
CA GLY A 48 -8.06 23.29 31.87
C GLY A 48 -6.87 24.10 32.41
N ALA A 49 -5.76 24.16 31.67
CA ALA A 49 -4.58 24.93 32.07
C ALA A 49 -4.62 26.39 31.62
N ASP A 50 -5.12 26.66 30.41
CA ASP A 50 -5.00 27.98 29.76
C ASP A 50 -6.33 28.73 29.69
N HIS A 51 -7.45 28.00 29.74
CA HIS A 51 -8.81 28.49 29.56
C HIS A 51 -9.76 27.87 30.61
N PRO A 52 -9.48 28.03 31.92
CA PRO A 52 -10.31 27.44 32.98
C PRO A 52 -11.75 27.97 33.00
N GLU A 53 -12.01 29.09 32.32
CA GLU A 53 -13.34 29.64 32.08
C GLU A 53 -14.21 28.77 31.18
N VAL A 54 -13.63 27.88 30.36
CA VAL A 54 -14.37 27.01 29.42
C VAL A 54 -14.87 25.75 30.14
N GLN A 55 -16.07 25.85 30.69
CA GLN A 55 -16.73 24.78 31.46
C GLN A 55 -17.84 24.09 30.66
N CYS A 56 -18.39 24.74 29.64
CA CYS A 56 -19.45 24.20 28.77
C CYS A 56 -19.14 24.40 27.27
N LEU A 57 -19.82 23.64 26.40
CA LEU A 57 -19.49 23.56 24.96
C LEU A 57 -19.81 24.85 24.21
N ASP A 58 -20.83 25.57 24.64
CA ASP A 58 -21.26 26.89 24.16
C ASP A 58 -20.24 27.98 24.43
N GLN A 59 -19.25 27.76 25.31
CA GLN A 59 -18.11 28.66 25.52
C GLN A 59 -16.94 28.32 24.62
N LEU A 60 -16.95 27.16 23.96
CA LEU A 60 -15.87 26.77 23.06
C LEU A 60 -15.91 27.62 21.78
N ARG A 61 -14.78 28.24 21.44
CA ARG A 61 -14.64 29.11 20.27
C ARG A 61 -13.43 28.67 19.47
N ARG A 62 -13.44 28.97 18.17
CA ARG A 62 -12.27 28.71 17.31
C ARG A 62 -11.06 29.51 17.77
N GLU A 63 -11.28 30.77 18.10
CA GLU A 63 -10.31 31.66 18.72
C GLU A 63 -10.89 32.14 20.07
N PRO A 64 -10.15 32.04 21.17
CA PRO A 64 -8.73 31.65 21.28
C PRO A 64 -8.48 30.13 21.40
N HIS A 65 -9.50 29.31 21.67
CA HIS A 65 -9.28 27.96 22.21
C HIS A 65 -8.67 26.96 21.23
N ILE A 66 -9.14 26.90 19.99
CA ILE A 66 -8.67 25.91 19.00
C ILE A 66 -7.35 26.34 18.39
N LEU A 67 -7.27 27.60 17.94
CA LEU A 67 -6.03 28.15 17.38
C LEU A 67 -4.90 28.20 18.42
N GLY A 68 -5.21 28.52 19.68
CA GLY A 68 -4.24 28.48 20.77
C GLY A 68 -3.72 27.06 21.00
N TRP A 69 -4.57 26.03 20.96
CA TRP A 69 -4.13 24.64 21.04
C TRP A 69 -3.25 24.24 19.85
N MET A 70 -3.62 24.63 18.62
CA MET A 70 -2.80 24.39 17.42
C MET A 70 -1.41 25.04 17.54
N SER A 71 -1.35 26.26 18.08
CA SER A 71 -0.10 26.98 18.37
C SER A 71 0.73 26.26 19.43
N ARG A 72 0.10 25.77 20.52
CA ARG A 72 0.77 24.95 21.54
C ARG A 72 1.36 23.67 20.95
N LEU A 73 0.62 22.98 20.09
CA LEU A 73 1.12 21.77 19.44
C LEU A 73 2.34 22.04 18.54
N HIS A 74 2.38 23.20 17.87
CA HIS A 74 3.52 23.60 17.05
C HIS A 74 4.74 24.00 17.88
N SER A 75 4.52 24.68 19.02
CA SER A 75 5.58 25.19 19.90
C SER A 75 6.08 24.16 20.94
N GLN A 76 5.50 22.96 20.99
CA GLN A 76 5.92 21.91 21.91
C GLN A 76 7.39 21.51 21.71
N ALA A 77 8.13 21.34 22.80
CA ALA A 77 9.48 20.79 22.81
C ALA A 77 9.51 19.38 23.46
N PRO A 78 10.02 18.35 22.76
CA PRO A 78 10.43 18.34 21.36
C PRO A 78 9.25 18.48 20.39
N PRO A 79 9.48 18.98 19.16
CA PRO A 79 8.41 19.21 18.19
C PRO A 79 7.76 17.90 17.73
N LEU A 80 6.44 17.93 17.54
CA LEU A 80 5.71 16.82 16.98
C LEU A 80 6.10 16.60 15.51
N SER A 81 6.13 15.34 15.08
CA SER A 81 6.21 15.05 13.64
C SER A 81 4.96 15.59 12.93
N THR A 82 5.10 16.05 11.68
CA THR A 82 3.96 16.55 10.87
C THR A 82 2.81 15.56 10.81
N ALA A 83 3.10 14.26 10.70
CA ALA A 83 2.09 13.20 10.71
C ALA A 83 1.35 13.13 12.07
N SER A 84 2.09 13.22 13.19
CA SER A 84 1.49 13.24 14.53
C SER A 84 0.61 14.46 14.75
N TYR A 85 1.04 15.63 14.26
CA TYR A 85 0.26 16.87 14.31
C TYR A 85 -1.06 16.73 13.52
N ILE A 86 -0.98 16.33 12.23
CA ILE A 86 -2.15 16.09 11.38
C ILE A 86 -3.11 15.09 12.02
N ASN A 87 -2.58 13.98 12.57
CA ASN A 87 -3.37 12.95 13.23
C ASN A 87 -4.12 13.45 14.47
N ARG A 88 -3.55 14.41 15.21
CA ARG A 88 -4.24 15.07 16.33
C ARG A 88 -5.35 16.00 15.84
N LEU A 89 -5.09 16.79 14.79
CA LEU A 89 -6.11 17.66 14.20
C LEU A 89 -7.29 16.86 13.64
N ILE A 90 -7.03 15.79 12.89
CA ILE A 90 -8.08 14.92 12.34
C ILE A 90 -8.90 14.30 13.48
N ALA A 91 -8.24 13.79 14.52
CA ALA A 91 -8.93 13.19 15.66
C ALA A 91 -9.81 14.20 16.41
N LEU A 92 -9.29 15.41 16.68
CA LEU A 92 -10.07 16.45 17.36
C LEU A 92 -11.22 16.94 16.47
N ARG A 93 -11.00 17.11 15.17
CA ARG A 93 -12.04 17.47 14.21
C ARG A 93 -13.17 16.44 14.18
N SER A 94 -12.86 15.15 14.18
CA SER A 94 -13.87 14.09 14.27
C SER A 94 -14.69 14.19 15.56
N ILE A 95 -14.03 14.45 16.69
CA ILE A 95 -14.72 14.64 17.98
C ILE A 95 -15.62 15.88 17.94
N CYS A 96 -15.13 17.01 17.43
CA CYS A 96 -15.94 18.23 17.31
C CYS A 96 -17.15 18.06 16.40
N ASN A 97 -17.02 17.33 15.28
CA ASN A 97 -18.15 17.01 14.41
C ASN A 97 -19.19 16.13 15.12
N GLU A 98 -18.72 15.12 15.88
CA GLU A 98 -19.62 14.27 16.65
C GLU A 98 -20.36 15.08 17.72
N LEU A 99 -19.65 15.92 18.47
CA LEU A 99 -20.24 16.83 19.46
C LEU A 99 -21.26 17.79 18.84
N ALA A 100 -20.97 18.32 17.66
CA ALA A 100 -21.89 19.19 16.94
C ALA A 100 -23.22 18.49 16.65
N TRP A 101 -23.16 17.21 16.31
CA TRP A 101 -24.33 16.37 16.03
C TRP A 101 -25.06 15.97 17.32
N THR A 102 -24.34 15.41 18.31
CA THR A 102 -24.97 14.86 19.53
C THR A 102 -25.54 15.93 20.44
N GLU A 103 -24.89 17.09 20.51
CA GLU A 103 -25.28 18.20 21.40
C GLU A 103 -26.07 19.29 20.66
N GLN A 104 -26.37 19.08 19.36
CA GLN A 104 -27.13 20.01 18.52
C GLN A 104 -26.51 21.43 18.43
N LEU A 105 -25.18 21.49 18.44
CA LEU A 105 -24.39 22.73 18.33
C LEU A 105 -23.59 22.74 17.02
N PRO A 106 -24.20 23.11 15.88
CA PRO A 106 -23.59 22.98 14.55
C PRO A 106 -22.28 23.78 14.39
N GLU A 107 -22.12 24.87 15.16
CA GLU A 107 -20.90 25.69 15.16
C GLU A 107 -19.64 24.89 15.53
N LEU A 108 -19.77 23.84 16.35
CA LEU A 108 -18.66 23.00 16.78
C LEU A 108 -17.99 22.27 15.60
N ALA A 109 -18.74 21.92 14.55
CA ALA A 109 -18.22 21.25 13.35
C ALA A 109 -17.25 22.14 12.55
N HIS A 110 -17.34 23.46 12.72
CA HIS A 110 -16.54 24.45 12.01
C HIS A 110 -15.32 24.96 12.80
N LEU A 111 -15.10 24.43 14.01
CA LEU A 111 -13.96 24.78 14.85
C LEU A 111 -12.62 24.41 14.23
N ILE A 112 -12.54 23.26 13.56
CA ILE A 112 -11.35 22.81 12.79
C ILE A 112 -11.76 22.58 11.34
N ARG A 113 -11.27 23.44 10.47
CA ARG A 113 -11.57 23.40 9.04
C ARG A 113 -10.63 22.42 8.33
N ARG A 114 -10.98 22.02 7.10
CA ARG A 114 -10.11 21.11 6.33
C ARG A 114 -8.81 21.79 5.93
N GLU A 115 -8.87 23.10 5.72
CA GLU A 115 -7.77 23.97 5.31
C GLU A 115 -6.76 24.17 6.46
N ASP A 116 -7.18 24.00 7.71
CA ASP A 116 -6.30 24.06 8.89
C ASP A 116 -5.38 22.83 8.97
N ILE A 117 -5.70 21.73 8.26
CA ILE A 117 -4.93 20.49 8.29
C ILE A 117 -3.84 20.56 7.20
N PRO A 118 -2.55 20.61 7.58
CA PRO A 118 -1.48 20.73 6.60
C PRO A 118 -1.40 19.47 5.74
N ARG A 119 -0.93 19.64 4.50
CA ARG A 119 -0.67 18.50 3.61
C ARG A 119 0.53 17.72 4.15
N LEU A 120 0.40 16.39 4.22
CA LEU A 120 1.50 15.55 4.64
C LEU A 120 2.62 15.63 3.57
N PRO A 121 3.86 15.96 3.95
CA PRO A 121 4.96 15.93 2.99
C PRO A 121 5.11 14.50 2.45
N HIS A 122 5.18 14.38 1.12
CA HIS A 122 5.42 13.11 0.47
C HIS A 122 6.84 12.64 0.83
N ARG A 123 6.96 11.51 1.54
CA ARG A 123 8.24 10.91 1.89
C ARG A 123 8.38 9.61 1.13
N LEU A 124 9.50 9.49 0.41
CA LEU A 124 9.83 8.24 -0.27
C LEU A 124 10.04 7.12 0.75
N PRO A 125 9.68 5.87 0.40
CA PRO A 125 10.08 4.69 1.15
C PRO A 125 11.59 4.69 1.33
N ARG A 126 12.02 4.25 2.52
CA ARG A 126 13.45 4.14 2.86
C ARG A 126 13.80 2.67 3.02
N PRO A 127 14.06 1.93 1.92
CA PRO A 127 14.60 0.58 2.04
C PRO A 127 15.96 0.62 2.75
N LEU A 128 16.40 -0.54 3.21
CA LEU A 128 17.76 -0.70 3.71
C LEU A 128 18.75 -0.54 2.55
N THR A 129 19.94 -0.06 2.85
CA THR A 129 21.07 -0.20 1.92
C THR A 129 21.43 -1.68 1.78
N THR A 130 22.05 -2.07 0.67
CA THR A 130 22.46 -3.45 0.43
C THR A 130 23.36 -3.99 1.56
N GLU A 131 24.29 -3.18 2.05
CA GLU A 131 25.18 -3.56 3.15
C GLU A 131 24.42 -3.79 4.46
N GLN A 132 23.50 -2.88 4.83
CA GLN A 132 22.66 -3.02 6.03
C GLN A 132 21.80 -4.28 5.96
N ASP A 133 21.19 -4.55 4.81
CA ASP A 133 20.34 -5.72 4.61
C ASP A 133 21.15 -7.02 4.73
N GLN A 134 22.33 -7.09 4.10
CA GLN A 134 23.23 -8.25 4.19
C GLN A 134 23.72 -8.50 5.62
N LEU A 135 24.13 -7.46 6.35
CA LEU A 135 24.58 -7.58 7.74
C LEU A 135 23.46 -8.09 8.64
N LEU A 136 22.24 -7.54 8.50
CA LEU A 136 21.08 -7.98 9.28
C LEU A 136 20.70 -9.42 8.97
N GLN A 137 20.60 -9.80 7.70
CA GLN A 137 20.27 -11.18 7.32
C GLN A 137 21.30 -12.19 7.85
N LYS A 138 22.60 -11.88 7.72
CA LYS A 138 23.69 -12.71 8.26
C LYS A 138 23.58 -12.88 9.77
N GLU A 139 23.29 -11.79 10.50
CA GLU A 139 23.16 -11.83 11.95
C GLU A 139 21.91 -12.61 12.40
N PHE A 140 20.78 -12.46 11.70
CA PHE A 140 19.59 -13.25 11.99
C PHE A 140 19.81 -14.75 11.77
N LEU A 141 20.52 -15.10 10.69
CA LEU A 141 20.93 -16.49 10.42
C LEU A 141 21.90 -17.03 11.47
N ARG A 142 22.87 -16.20 11.92
CA ARG A 142 23.84 -16.57 12.95
C ARG A 142 23.18 -16.83 14.30
N ARG A 143 22.26 -15.95 14.72
CA ARG A 143 21.53 -16.11 15.98
C ARG A 143 20.57 -17.28 15.94
N ASN A 144 19.90 -17.47 14.80
CA ASN A 144 18.91 -18.52 14.56
C ASN A 144 17.89 -18.68 15.70
N ASP A 145 17.48 -17.57 16.32
CA ASP A 145 16.50 -17.54 17.41
C ASP A 145 15.09 -17.18 16.87
N LEU A 146 14.09 -17.11 17.75
CA LEU A 146 12.72 -16.76 17.37
C LEU A 146 12.64 -15.39 16.66
N GLY A 147 13.36 -14.38 17.16
CA GLY A 147 13.33 -13.02 16.63
C GLY A 147 13.98 -12.93 15.25
N GLY A 148 15.17 -13.51 15.10
CA GLY A 148 15.92 -13.54 13.85
C GLY A 148 15.14 -14.25 12.75
N ASN A 149 14.59 -15.44 13.04
CA ASN A 149 13.76 -16.18 12.08
C ASN A 149 12.47 -15.41 11.72
N ALA A 150 11.85 -14.67 12.66
CA ALA A 150 10.69 -13.83 12.36
C ALA A 150 11.04 -12.67 11.41
N PHE A 151 12.19 -12.02 11.60
CA PHE A 151 12.62 -10.93 10.72
C PHE A 151 13.10 -11.40 9.35
N LEU A 152 13.73 -12.58 9.26
CA LEU A 152 13.98 -13.23 7.98
C LEU A 152 12.66 -13.52 7.25
N LEU A 153 11.67 -14.08 7.93
CA LEU A 153 10.35 -14.32 7.33
C LEU A 153 9.72 -13.03 6.79
N ILE A 154 9.77 -11.93 7.55
CA ILE A 154 9.31 -10.60 7.09
C ILE A 154 10.10 -10.13 5.85
N ARG A 155 11.43 -10.29 5.86
CA ARG A 155 12.31 -9.86 4.77
C ARG A 155 12.09 -10.65 3.47
N HIS A 156 11.77 -11.94 3.55
CA HIS A 156 11.58 -12.80 2.38
C HIS A 156 10.13 -12.85 1.87
N THR A 157 9.16 -12.37 2.64
CA THR A 157 7.73 -12.34 2.22
C THR A 157 7.17 -10.94 2.05
N GLY A 158 7.90 -9.92 2.51
CA GLY A 158 7.45 -8.53 2.54
C GLY A 158 6.24 -8.29 3.44
N MET A 159 5.84 -9.21 4.32
CA MET A 159 4.65 -9.01 5.17
C MET A 159 4.86 -7.93 6.24
N ARG A 160 3.76 -7.37 6.77
CA ARG A 160 3.87 -6.41 7.89
C ARG A 160 4.21 -7.16 9.18
N ILE A 161 4.94 -6.52 10.10
CA ILE A 161 5.22 -7.11 11.42
C ILE A 161 3.94 -7.53 12.17
N GLY A 162 2.86 -6.76 12.01
CA GLY A 162 1.55 -7.10 12.56
C GLY A 162 0.90 -8.33 11.92
N GLU A 163 1.16 -8.58 10.64
CA GLU A 163 0.69 -9.79 9.93
C GLU A 163 1.53 -11.00 10.34
N CYS A 164 2.84 -10.83 10.46
CA CYS A 164 3.75 -11.86 10.99
C CYS A 164 3.34 -12.30 12.40
N ALA A 165 3.03 -11.36 13.30
CA ALA A 165 2.53 -11.65 14.64
C ALA A 165 1.14 -12.32 14.69
N ASP A 166 0.36 -12.27 13.61
CA ASP A 166 -0.95 -12.93 13.47
C ASP A 166 -0.87 -14.26 12.70
N LEU A 167 0.32 -14.64 12.22
CA LEU A 167 0.48 -15.78 11.34
C LEU A 167 0.06 -17.09 12.02
N SER A 168 -0.72 -17.91 11.31
CA SER A 168 -1.14 -19.23 11.81
C SER A 168 0.04 -20.21 11.82
N SER A 169 0.02 -21.18 12.74
CA SER A 169 0.93 -22.32 12.71
C SER A 169 0.86 -23.08 11.38
N ASP A 170 -0.30 -23.09 10.72
CA ASP A 170 -0.57 -23.77 9.44
C ASP A 170 -0.55 -22.81 8.24
N CYS A 171 0.25 -21.75 8.33
CA CYS A 171 0.34 -20.75 7.27
C CYS A 171 0.95 -21.26 5.96
N LEU A 172 1.72 -22.35 5.97
CA LEU A 172 2.37 -22.88 4.78
C LEU A 172 1.37 -23.74 3.98
N ARG A 173 1.12 -23.38 2.71
CA ARG A 173 0.21 -24.08 1.80
C ARG A 173 0.95 -24.55 0.56
N SER A 174 0.71 -25.80 0.16
CA SER A 174 1.16 -26.31 -1.13
C SER A 174 0.22 -25.81 -2.22
N THR A 175 0.76 -25.17 -3.26
CA THR A 175 -0.01 -24.65 -4.40
C THR A 175 0.09 -25.55 -5.62
N ALA A 176 1.19 -26.30 -5.74
CA ALA A 176 1.45 -27.30 -6.77
C ALA A 176 2.60 -28.22 -6.27
N PRO A 177 2.93 -29.31 -6.98
CA PRO A 177 4.12 -30.11 -6.65
C PRO A 177 5.37 -29.23 -6.55
N ASN A 178 6.07 -29.29 -5.41
CA ASN A 178 7.25 -28.48 -5.09
C ASN A 178 7.04 -26.95 -5.09
N GLN A 179 5.79 -26.46 -5.03
CA GLN A 179 5.48 -25.04 -4.93
C GLN A 179 4.74 -24.75 -3.63
N TRP A 180 5.27 -23.78 -2.89
CA TRP A 180 4.76 -23.40 -1.59
C TRP A 180 4.41 -21.92 -1.56
N ALA A 181 3.43 -21.58 -0.74
CA ALA A 181 3.08 -20.21 -0.46
C ALA A 181 2.75 -20.04 1.03
N VAL A 182 3.12 -18.89 1.58
CA VAL A 182 2.72 -18.48 2.92
C VAL A 182 1.39 -17.73 2.82
N HIS A 183 0.40 -18.24 3.54
CA HIS A 183 -0.89 -17.61 3.72
C HIS A 183 -0.78 -16.47 4.74
N VAL A 184 -0.78 -15.23 4.25
CA VAL A 184 -0.69 -14.04 5.10
C VAL A 184 -2.10 -13.58 5.47
N PRO A 185 -2.46 -13.59 6.76
CA PRO A 185 -3.83 -13.33 7.21
C PRO A 185 -4.19 -11.84 7.09
N LEU A 186 -5.47 -11.55 7.31
CA LEU A 186 -6.01 -10.19 7.34
C LEU A 186 -5.24 -9.28 8.30
N GLY A 187 -4.47 -8.36 7.73
CA GLY A 187 -3.75 -7.32 8.48
C GLY A 187 -4.58 -6.05 8.70
N LYS A 188 -3.89 -4.93 8.96
CA LYS A 188 -4.48 -3.59 9.14
C LYS A 188 -5.40 -3.18 7.97
N LEU A 189 -5.06 -3.61 6.75
CA LEU A 189 -5.82 -3.27 5.55
C LEU A 189 -6.94 -4.27 5.23
N LYS A 190 -7.17 -5.29 6.08
CA LYS A 190 -8.15 -6.37 5.85
C LYS A 190 -7.97 -7.05 4.49
N THR A 191 -6.71 -7.24 4.07
CA THR A 191 -6.34 -7.95 2.85
C THR A 191 -5.66 -9.27 3.21
N GLU A 192 -6.18 -10.38 2.73
CA GLU A 192 -5.58 -11.71 2.81
C GLU A 192 -4.90 -12.03 1.49
N ARG A 193 -3.79 -12.79 1.53
CA ARG A 193 -3.04 -13.14 0.32
C ARG A 193 -2.17 -14.39 0.50
N MET A 194 -1.91 -15.05 -0.62
CA MET A 194 -0.87 -16.07 -0.73
C MET A 194 0.41 -15.41 -1.28
N VAL A 195 1.51 -15.53 -0.53
CA VAL A 195 2.84 -15.10 -0.97
C VAL A 195 3.62 -16.34 -1.38
N PRO A 196 3.97 -16.54 -2.67
CA PRO A 196 4.83 -17.64 -3.10
C PRO A 196 6.19 -17.56 -2.41
N VAL A 197 6.71 -18.70 -1.98
CA VAL A 197 7.97 -18.76 -1.23
C VAL A 197 8.86 -19.91 -1.69
N ASP A 198 10.15 -19.76 -1.45
CA ASP A 198 11.18 -20.76 -1.73
C ASP A 198 11.33 -21.78 -0.57
N PRO A 199 12.11 -22.86 -0.76
CA PRO A 199 12.36 -23.85 0.29
C PRO A 199 13.02 -23.28 1.56
N PHE A 200 13.80 -22.20 1.44
CA PHE A 200 14.43 -21.57 2.60
C PHE A 200 13.38 -20.98 3.54
N VAL A 201 12.37 -20.29 3.01
CA VAL A 201 11.26 -19.79 3.83
C VAL A 201 10.42 -20.93 4.41
N CYS A 202 10.23 -22.03 3.68
CA CYS A 202 9.58 -23.22 4.25
C CYS A 202 10.35 -23.73 5.49
N GLU A 203 11.67 -23.78 5.42
CA GLU A 203 12.52 -24.15 6.55
C GLU A 203 12.40 -23.15 7.71
N LEU A 204 12.38 -21.84 7.44
CA LEU A 204 12.15 -20.81 8.46
C LEU A 204 10.84 -21.04 9.21
N VAL A 205 9.76 -21.37 8.51
CA VAL A 205 8.47 -21.67 9.15
C VAL A 205 8.57 -22.91 10.05
N GLN A 206 9.30 -23.94 9.64
CA GLN A 206 9.53 -25.12 10.49
C GLN A 206 10.37 -24.79 11.73
N ARG A 207 11.43 -23.99 11.60
CA ARG A 207 12.22 -23.50 12.74
C ARG A 207 11.36 -22.71 13.72
N LEU A 208 10.49 -21.83 13.20
CA LEU A 208 9.56 -21.06 14.02
C LEU A 208 8.53 -21.95 14.73
N ARG A 209 8.02 -23.00 14.07
CA ARG A 209 7.16 -24.01 14.73
C ARG A 209 7.88 -24.74 15.85
N PHE A 210 9.15 -25.08 15.65
CA PHE A 210 9.98 -25.66 16.71
C PHE A 210 10.10 -24.71 17.90
N PHE A 211 10.48 -23.44 17.68
CA PHE A 211 10.50 -22.46 18.78
C PHE A 211 9.14 -22.28 19.46
N ARG A 212 8.05 -22.31 18.69
CA ARG A 212 6.69 -22.22 19.23
C ARG A 212 6.34 -23.42 20.13
N SER A 213 6.84 -24.62 19.80
CA SER A 213 6.63 -25.84 20.61
C SER A 213 7.40 -25.84 21.93
N LEU A 214 8.46 -25.02 22.03
CA LEU A 214 9.23 -24.84 23.27
C LEU A 214 8.64 -23.74 24.17
N ASP A 215 7.68 -22.96 23.68
CA ASP A 215 7.09 -21.86 24.43
C ASP A 215 6.13 -22.40 25.53
N PRO A 216 6.24 -21.93 26.78
CA PRO A 216 5.40 -22.41 27.88
C PRO A 216 3.93 -22.00 27.76
N LEU A 217 3.60 -21.04 26.89
CA LEU A 217 2.21 -20.64 26.67
C LEU A 217 1.46 -21.66 25.81
N PRO A 218 0.19 -21.96 26.14
CA PRO A 218 -0.59 -22.98 25.46
C PRO A 218 -0.71 -22.69 23.95
N ALA A 219 -0.81 -23.75 23.16
CA ALA A 219 -1.00 -23.64 21.72
C ALA A 219 -2.34 -22.96 21.40
N ASP A 220 -2.29 -21.89 20.61
CA ASP A 220 -3.43 -21.04 20.24
C ASP A 220 -3.63 -20.97 18.71
N GLY A 221 -3.05 -21.93 17.97
CA GLY A 221 -3.08 -22.00 16.50
C GLY A 221 -2.21 -20.94 15.79
N ARG A 222 -1.43 -20.15 16.54
CA ARG A 222 -0.54 -19.11 16.01
C ARG A 222 0.90 -19.59 15.98
N LEU A 223 1.65 -19.12 14.99
CA LEU A 223 3.08 -19.39 14.85
C LEU A 223 3.90 -18.72 15.97
N PHE A 224 3.39 -17.63 16.55
CA PHE A 224 4.04 -16.91 17.63
C PHE A 224 3.13 -16.84 18.85
N ALA A 225 3.68 -17.20 20.01
CA ALA A 225 2.99 -17.05 21.29
C ALA A 225 2.81 -15.57 21.63
N ARG A 226 1.73 -15.25 22.35
CA ARG A 226 1.45 -13.88 22.80
C ARG A 226 1.51 -13.81 24.32
N PRO A 227 2.56 -13.20 24.90
CA PRO A 227 2.58 -12.89 26.32
C PRO A 227 1.56 -11.77 26.60
N GLY A 228 0.31 -12.17 26.81
CA GLY A 228 -0.84 -11.29 26.96
C GLY A 228 -1.39 -10.79 25.62
N ALA A 229 -1.05 -9.55 25.24
CA ALA A 229 -1.61 -8.90 24.05
C ALA A 229 -0.64 -8.91 22.87
N LYS A 230 -1.19 -8.85 21.65
CA LYS A 230 -0.42 -8.71 20.39
C LYS A 230 0.60 -7.56 20.46
N ASP A 231 0.23 -6.46 21.08
CA ASP A 231 1.08 -5.27 21.20
C ASP A 231 2.34 -5.52 22.06
N THR A 232 2.28 -6.43 23.02
CA THR A 232 3.46 -6.86 23.80
C THR A 232 4.45 -7.61 22.92
N LEU A 233 3.98 -8.57 22.13
CA LEU A 233 4.82 -9.29 21.17
C LEU A 233 5.45 -8.32 20.15
N LEU A 234 4.68 -7.36 19.63
CA LEU A 234 5.18 -6.36 18.70
C LEU A 234 6.22 -5.41 19.32
N ARG A 235 6.14 -5.14 20.63
CA ARG A 235 7.22 -4.41 21.34
C ARG A 235 8.48 -5.26 21.40
N HIS A 236 8.37 -6.52 21.86
CA HIS A 236 9.53 -7.42 21.96
C HIS A 236 10.25 -7.57 20.62
N PHE A 237 9.53 -7.72 19.50
CA PHE A 237 10.15 -7.76 18.18
C PHE A 237 10.86 -6.45 17.81
N ARG A 238 10.29 -5.29 18.13
CA ARG A 238 10.97 -4.00 17.86
C ARG A 238 12.22 -3.83 18.73
N ASP A 239 12.13 -4.20 20.00
CA ASP A 239 13.26 -4.15 20.93
C ASP A 239 14.37 -5.11 20.50
N TYR A 240 14.01 -6.32 20.03
CA TYR A 240 14.93 -7.27 19.43
C TYR A 240 15.66 -6.67 18.23
N LEU A 241 14.93 -6.09 17.26
CA LEU A 241 15.55 -5.46 16.09
C LEU A 241 16.48 -4.32 16.50
N HIS A 242 16.09 -3.51 17.48
CA HIS A 242 16.90 -2.43 18.02
C HIS A 242 18.22 -2.97 18.62
N GLN A 243 18.16 -4.03 19.41
CA GLN A 243 19.33 -4.69 20.00
C GLN A 243 20.26 -5.28 18.93
N VAL A 244 19.70 -5.93 17.91
CA VAL A 244 20.48 -6.47 16.78
C VAL A 244 21.18 -5.33 16.03
N CYS A 245 20.45 -4.26 15.68
CA CYS A 245 21.04 -3.11 14.99
C CYS A 245 22.17 -2.49 15.83
N HIS A 246 21.95 -2.32 17.13
CA HIS A 246 22.98 -1.81 18.05
C HIS A 246 24.23 -2.70 18.07
N SER A 247 24.06 -4.02 18.15
CA SER A 247 25.19 -4.97 18.16
C SER A 247 26.01 -4.99 16.86
N LEU A 248 25.40 -4.57 15.74
CA LEU A 248 26.05 -4.48 14.43
C LEU A 248 26.61 -3.08 14.14
N GLY A 249 26.53 -2.13 15.08
CA GLY A 249 26.92 -0.74 14.84
C GLY A 249 26.02 -0.01 13.83
N LEU A 250 24.82 -0.52 13.56
CA LEU A 250 23.86 0.08 12.65
C LEU A 250 22.99 1.10 13.38
N SER A 251 22.37 2.00 12.61
CA SER A 251 21.41 2.97 13.15
C SER A 251 20.24 2.25 13.84
N THR A 252 20.00 2.59 15.11
CA THR A 252 18.87 2.08 15.88
C THR A 252 17.52 2.64 15.44
N ARG A 253 17.51 3.54 14.45
CA ARG A 253 16.29 4.03 13.79
C ARG A 253 15.75 3.08 12.72
N ILE A 254 16.44 1.95 12.46
CA ILE A 254 15.94 0.92 11.55
C ILE A 254 14.66 0.31 12.13
N VAL A 255 13.59 0.34 11.33
CA VAL A 255 12.27 -0.19 11.73
C VAL A 255 11.84 -1.37 10.85
N PRO A 256 10.96 -2.26 11.34
CA PRO A 256 10.53 -3.46 10.60
C PRO A 256 9.98 -3.18 9.20
N HIS A 257 9.38 -2.00 8.99
CA HIS A 257 8.83 -1.64 7.69
C HIS A 257 9.91 -1.43 6.61
N GLN A 258 11.16 -1.14 6.99
CA GLN A 258 12.26 -1.01 6.04
C GLN A 258 12.65 -2.35 5.42
N LEU A 259 12.53 -3.47 6.15
CA LEU A 259 12.73 -4.82 5.58
C LEU A 259 11.69 -5.09 4.47
N ARG A 260 10.43 -4.70 4.72
CA ARG A 260 9.37 -4.77 3.70
C ARG A 260 9.64 -3.86 2.52
N HIS A 261 10.11 -2.63 2.75
CA HIS A 261 10.49 -1.73 1.65
C HIS A 261 11.64 -2.32 0.82
N THR A 262 12.57 -3.00 1.47
CA THR A 262 13.70 -3.67 0.83
C THR A 262 13.20 -4.82 -0.05
N TYR A 263 12.33 -5.68 0.47
CA TYR A 263 11.66 -6.72 -0.33
C TYR A 263 10.92 -6.15 -1.55
N ALA A 264 10.12 -5.10 -1.35
CA ALA A 264 9.36 -4.47 -2.44
C ALA A 264 10.28 -3.93 -3.54
N SER A 265 11.34 -3.22 -3.14
CA SER A 265 12.31 -2.65 -4.07
C SER A 265 13.11 -3.74 -4.79
N GLU A 266 13.46 -4.82 -4.09
CA GLU A 266 14.14 -5.99 -4.67
C GLU A 266 13.27 -6.71 -5.70
N MET A 267 12.00 -6.97 -5.40
CA MET A 267 11.07 -7.60 -6.34
C MET A 267 10.89 -6.77 -7.62
N LEU A 268 10.74 -5.43 -7.48
CA LEU A 268 10.66 -4.55 -8.64
C LEU A 268 11.95 -4.59 -9.46
N ARG A 269 13.13 -4.53 -8.82
CA ARG A 269 14.44 -4.64 -9.51
C ARG A 269 14.69 -6.02 -10.12
N ALA A 270 14.07 -7.07 -9.59
CA ALA A 270 14.06 -8.40 -10.21
C ALA A 270 13.10 -8.48 -11.41
N GLY A 271 12.43 -7.38 -11.77
CA GLY A 271 11.54 -7.28 -12.91
C GLY A 271 10.12 -7.81 -12.67
N VAL A 272 9.72 -7.98 -11.40
CA VAL A 272 8.34 -8.33 -11.03
C VAL A 272 7.45 -7.12 -11.29
N GLY A 273 6.38 -7.31 -12.07
CA GLY A 273 5.48 -6.21 -12.43
C GLY A 273 4.81 -5.54 -11.23
N LEU A 274 4.55 -4.23 -11.31
CA LEU A 274 3.99 -3.42 -10.23
C LEU A 274 2.71 -4.02 -9.62
N VAL A 275 1.80 -4.54 -10.47
CA VAL A 275 0.55 -5.17 -10.02
C VAL A 275 0.81 -6.45 -9.22
N ALA A 276 1.83 -7.24 -9.60
CA ALA A 276 2.21 -8.42 -8.86
C ALA A 276 2.82 -8.04 -7.50
N VAL A 277 3.72 -7.05 -7.45
CA VAL A 277 4.26 -6.52 -6.18
C VAL A 277 3.15 -5.96 -5.30
N MET A 278 2.18 -5.24 -5.86
CA MET A 278 1.01 -4.75 -5.13
C MET A 278 0.23 -5.89 -4.46
N LYS A 279 0.01 -7.00 -5.18
CA LYS A 279 -0.65 -8.21 -4.65
C LYS A 279 0.21 -8.90 -3.57
N LEU A 280 1.50 -9.10 -3.81
CA LEU A 280 2.45 -9.70 -2.85
C LEU A 280 2.55 -8.92 -1.55
N LEU A 281 2.42 -7.60 -1.62
CA LEU A 281 2.46 -6.72 -0.46
C LEU A 281 1.09 -6.57 0.21
N GLY A 282 -0.02 -6.88 -0.45
CA GLY A 282 -1.36 -6.62 0.08
C GLY A 282 -1.63 -5.12 0.19
N HIS A 283 -1.41 -4.39 -0.90
CA HIS A 283 -1.78 -2.98 -1.04
C HIS A 283 -3.17 -2.87 -1.66
N THR A 284 -4.03 -2.06 -1.05
CA THR A 284 -5.39 -1.75 -1.52
C THR A 284 -5.43 -0.68 -2.60
N SER A 285 -4.32 0.01 -2.87
CA SER A 285 -4.26 1.08 -3.86
C SER A 285 -2.91 1.07 -4.59
N PRO A 286 -2.88 1.41 -5.89
CA PRO A 286 -1.64 1.50 -6.65
C PRO A 286 -0.65 2.52 -6.09
N GLU A 287 -1.15 3.63 -5.53
CA GLU A 287 -0.34 4.74 -4.98
C GLU A 287 0.61 4.27 -3.88
N MET A 288 0.20 3.29 -3.06
CA MET A 288 1.08 2.70 -2.05
C MET A 288 2.26 1.94 -2.66
N THR A 289 2.11 1.42 -3.88
CA THR A 289 3.16 0.68 -4.59
C THR A 289 3.97 1.59 -5.51
N MET A 290 3.34 2.62 -6.08
CA MET A 290 4.03 3.61 -6.92
C MET A 290 5.16 4.33 -6.19
N GLN A 291 5.04 4.50 -4.86
CA GLN A 291 6.12 5.03 -4.02
C GLN A 291 7.46 4.29 -4.14
N TYR A 292 7.47 3.02 -4.56
CA TYR A 292 8.72 2.28 -4.80
C TYR A 292 9.31 2.50 -6.18
N LEU A 293 8.53 3.00 -7.14
CA LEU A 293 9.03 3.28 -8.50
C LEU A 293 10.10 4.36 -8.48
N ASP A 294 9.91 5.40 -7.66
CA ASP A 294 10.87 6.50 -7.52
C ASP A 294 12.25 6.03 -7.03
N VAL A 295 12.28 4.94 -6.23
CA VAL A 295 13.51 4.32 -5.74
C VAL A 295 14.21 3.52 -6.84
N THR A 296 13.47 3.03 -7.83
CA THR A 296 13.96 2.27 -8.99
C THR A 296 14.22 3.15 -10.22
N LEU A 297 13.86 4.44 -10.21
CA LEU A 297 14.09 5.33 -11.37
C LEU A 297 15.58 5.50 -11.71
N ASN A 298 16.48 5.32 -10.73
CA ASN A 298 17.93 5.27 -10.98
C ASN A 298 18.33 4.10 -11.90
N ASP A 299 17.48 3.09 -12.04
CA ASP A 299 17.68 1.90 -12.87
C ASP A 299 16.94 2.01 -14.23
N LEU A 300 16.28 3.13 -14.52
CA LEU A 300 15.40 3.30 -15.70
C LEU A 300 16.12 3.05 -17.03
N GLU A 301 17.35 3.53 -17.18
CA GLU A 301 18.14 3.31 -18.38
C GLU A 301 18.48 1.83 -18.56
N ARG A 302 18.86 1.13 -17.48
CA ARG A 302 19.10 -0.32 -17.50
C ARG A 302 17.83 -1.10 -17.86
N GLU A 303 16.71 -0.78 -17.24
CA GLU A 303 15.40 -1.40 -17.53
C GLU A 303 15.00 -1.19 -19.00
N PHE A 304 15.20 0.01 -19.53
CA PHE A 304 14.94 0.32 -20.93
C PHE A 304 15.79 -0.54 -21.87
N GLN A 305 17.10 -0.65 -21.61
CA GLN A 305 17.99 -1.48 -22.44
C GLN A 305 17.64 -2.97 -22.34
N LEU A 306 17.33 -3.48 -21.14
CA LEU A 306 16.90 -4.85 -20.93
C LEU A 306 15.60 -5.16 -21.69
N ALA A 307 14.58 -4.29 -21.57
CA ALA A 307 13.31 -4.45 -22.26
C ALA A 307 13.48 -4.48 -23.79
N ARG A 308 14.39 -3.67 -24.34
CA ARG A 308 14.72 -3.69 -25.77
C ARG A 308 15.46 -4.95 -26.20
N SER A 309 16.34 -5.48 -25.35
CA SER A 309 17.12 -6.69 -25.65
C SER A 309 16.29 -7.98 -25.59
N LYS A 310 15.23 -8.02 -24.78
CA LYS A 310 14.38 -9.19 -24.53
C LYS A 310 12.90 -8.80 -24.45
N PRO A 311 12.23 -8.54 -25.59
CA PRO A 311 10.83 -8.13 -25.59
C PRO A 311 9.95 -9.24 -24.98
N ARG A 312 9.31 -8.95 -23.84
CA ARG A 312 8.40 -9.87 -23.13
C ARG A 312 7.08 -10.09 -23.87
N HIS A 313 6.67 -9.11 -24.68
CA HIS A 313 5.46 -9.14 -25.48
C HIS A 313 5.82 -8.69 -26.90
N LEU A 314 5.52 -9.54 -27.89
CA LEU A 314 5.67 -9.18 -29.29
C LEU A 314 4.53 -8.25 -29.71
N VAL A 315 4.83 -7.31 -30.60
CA VAL A 315 3.80 -6.49 -31.24
C VAL A 315 2.82 -7.43 -31.93
N PRO A 316 1.49 -7.35 -31.65
CA PRO A 316 0.51 -8.17 -32.35
C PRO A 316 0.62 -7.95 -33.85
N GLN A 317 0.80 -9.00 -34.63
CA GLN A 317 0.73 -8.86 -36.09
C GLN A 317 -0.72 -8.56 -36.49
N PRO A 318 -0.97 -7.57 -37.36
CA PRO A 318 -2.30 -7.33 -37.90
C PRO A 318 -2.79 -8.59 -38.61
N ARG A 319 -3.98 -9.09 -38.26
CA ARG A 319 -4.62 -10.17 -39.03
C ARG A 319 -5.00 -9.63 -40.40
N VAL A 320 -4.30 -10.08 -41.44
CA VAL A 320 -4.74 -9.87 -42.82
C VAL A 320 -6.04 -10.66 -43.02
N PRO A 321 -7.13 -10.07 -43.52
CA PRO A 321 -8.32 -10.83 -43.90
C PRO A 321 -7.96 -11.80 -45.02
N SER A 322 -7.89 -13.10 -44.72
CA SER A 322 -7.83 -14.14 -45.74
C SER A 322 -9.18 -14.14 -46.46
N ALA A 323 -9.24 -13.64 -47.69
CA ALA A 323 -10.44 -13.73 -48.50
C ALA A 323 -10.74 -15.22 -48.75
N LEU A 324 -11.74 -15.76 -48.06
CA LEU A 324 -12.39 -17.00 -48.49
C LEU A 324 -13.01 -16.69 -49.85
N LEU A 325 -12.52 -17.32 -50.92
CA LEU A 325 -13.07 -17.18 -52.27
C LEU A 325 -14.51 -17.71 -52.27
N ARG A 326 -15.48 -16.82 -52.02
CA ARG A 326 -16.90 -17.09 -52.24
C ARG A 326 -17.18 -16.94 -53.73
N GLU A 327 -17.94 -17.86 -54.32
CA GLU A 327 -18.39 -17.70 -55.70
C GLU A 327 -19.53 -16.65 -55.78
N GLY A 328 -19.64 -15.99 -56.93
CA GLY A 328 -20.64 -14.94 -57.18
C GLY A 328 -20.19 -13.52 -56.80
N LEU A 329 -21.09 -12.55 -57.00
CA LEU A 329 -20.79 -11.12 -56.89
C LEU A 329 -20.25 -10.70 -55.50
N GLY A 330 -20.71 -11.37 -54.43
CA GLY A 330 -20.23 -11.13 -53.08
C GLY A 330 -18.73 -11.42 -52.91
N GLY A 331 -18.22 -12.52 -53.48
CA GLY A 331 -16.79 -12.83 -53.41
C GLY A 331 -15.92 -11.96 -54.30
N VAL A 332 -16.47 -11.43 -55.40
CA VAL A 332 -15.80 -10.38 -56.19
C VAL A 332 -15.63 -9.10 -55.37
N ILE A 333 -16.67 -8.68 -54.64
CA ILE A 333 -16.61 -7.52 -53.75
C ILE A 333 -15.59 -7.75 -52.63
N ASP A 334 -15.58 -8.93 -52.01
CA ASP A 334 -14.63 -9.28 -50.96
C ASP A 334 -13.17 -9.29 -51.46
N SER A 335 -12.94 -9.83 -52.66
CA SER A 335 -11.60 -9.85 -53.29
C SER A 335 -11.10 -8.45 -53.63
N LEU A 336 -12.00 -7.56 -54.11
CA LEU A 336 -11.67 -6.16 -54.38
C LEU A 336 -11.35 -5.38 -53.09
N LEU A 337 -12.08 -5.64 -52.00
CA LEU A 337 -11.79 -5.09 -50.68
C LEU A 337 -10.44 -5.58 -50.13
N ALA A 338 -10.13 -6.87 -50.29
CA ALA A 338 -8.84 -7.43 -49.90
C ALA A 338 -7.69 -6.82 -50.72
N ALA A 339 -7.85 -6.68 -52.04
CA ALA A 339 -6.86 -6.04 -52.90
C ALA A 339 -6.64 -4.56 -52.53
N GLN A 340 -7.69 -3.82 -52.18
CA GLN A 340 -7.58 -2.44 -51.70
C GLN A 340 -6.79 -2.37 -50.39
N HIS A 341 -7.03 -3.30 -49.47
CA HIS A 341 -6.31 -3.36 -48.20
C HIS A 341 -4.81 -3.66 -48.40
N VAL A 342 -4.48 -4.65 -49.23
CA VAL A 342 -3.09 -5.01 -49.56
C VAL A 342 -2.37 -3.85 -50.26
N LEU A 343 -3.04 -3.16 -51.19
CA LEU A 343 -2.48 -1.97 -51.85
C LEU A 343 -2.20 -0.83 -50.87
N GLU A 344 -3.09 -0.61 -49.89
CA GLU A 344 -2.87 0.41 -48.86
C GLU A 344 -1.73 0.03 -47.91
N MET A 345 -1.58 -1.25 -47.56
CA MET A 345 -0.42 -1.73 -46.79
C MET A 345 0.89 -1.48 -47.56
N PHE A 346 0.96 -1.90 -48.82
CA PHE A 346 2.15 -1.70 -49.66
C PHE A 346 2.47 -0.21 -49.88
N ARG A 347 1.44 0.64 -49.98
CA ARG A 347 1.62 2.09 -50.11
C ARG A 347 2.31 2.71 -48.90
N ARG A 348 2.03 2.22 -47.68
CA ARG A 348 2.61 2.74 -46.43
C ARG A 348 4.10 2.43 -46.30
N GLU A 349 4.56 1.39 -46.98
CA GLU A 349 5.98 0.99 -47.01
C GLU A 349 6.80 1.81 -48.04
N LEU A 350 6.14 2.59 -48.91
CA LEU A 350 6.81 3.35 -49.97
C LEU A 350 7.07 4.82 -49.59
N PRO A 351 8.26 5.36 -49.92
CA PRO A 351 8.56 6.77 -49.76
C PRO A 351 7.69 7.66 -50.67
N HIS A 352 7.54 8.94 -50.30
CA HIS A 352 6.76 9.90 -51.09
C HIS A 352 7.40 10.11 -52.47
N GLY A 353 6.63 9.88 -53.54
CA GLY A 353 7.14 9.97 -54.90
C GLY A 353 6.14 9.49 -55.96
N SER A 354 6.63 9.39 -57.20
CA SER A 354 5.82 9.04 -58.38
C SER A 354 5.13 7.67 -58.26
N SER A 355 5.77 6.68 -57.62
CA SER A 355 5.20 5.35 -57.37
C SER A 355 4.00 5.40 -56.42
N ARG A 356 4.05 6.24 -55.39
CA ARG A 356 2.94 6.42 -54.43
C ARG A 356 1.74 7.07 -55.10
N LEU A 357 1.97 8.10 -55.94
CA LEU A 357 0.93 8.74 -56.74
C LEU A 357 0.29 7.80 -57.79
N ARG A 358 1.03 6.79 -58.29
CA ARG A 358 0.47 5.75 -59.15
C ARG A 358 -0.42 4.79 -58.36
N LEU A 359 -0.01 4.39 -57.15
CA LEU A 359 -0.82 3.56 -56.26
C LEU A 359 -2.09 4.26 -55.79
N ASP A 360 -2.04 5.56 -55.47
CA ASP A 360 -3.24 6.33 -55.12
C ASP A 360 -4.26 6.34 -56.28
N ARG A 361 -3.77 6.47 -57.52
CA ARG A 361 -4.63 6.36 -58.71
C ARG A 361 -5.23 4.96 -58.88
N LEU A 362 -4.45 3.91 -58.64
CA LEU A 362 -4.96 2.52 -58.69
C LEU A 362 -5.99 2.25 -57.59
N SER A 363 -5.73 2.70 -56.36
CA SER A 363 -6.66 2.59 -55.23
C SER A 363 -7.98 3.32 -55.54
N ASN A 364 -7.91 4.55 -56.06
CA ASN A 364 -9.09 5.30 -56.47
C ASN A 364 -9.90 4.61 -57.58
N ARG A 365 -9.23 3.94 -58.52
CA ARG A 365 -9.91 3.13 -59.56
C ARG A 365 -10.59 1.91 -58.95
N LEU A 366 -9.95 1.21 -58.02
CA LEU A 366 -10.56 0.08 -57.31
C LEU A 366 -11.77 0.52 -56.49
N THR A 367 -11.71 1.67 -55.81
CA THR A 367 -12.87 2.25 -55.10
C THR A 367 -14.04 2.49 -56.05
N LYS A 368 -13.78 3.01 -57.26
CA LYS A 368 -14.82 3.21 -58.28
C LYS A 368 -15.41 1.88 -58.76
N ILE A 369 -14.56 0.88 -59.05
CA ILE A 369 -15.00 -0.46 -59.47
C ILE A 369 -15.86 -1.10 -58.38
N LEU A 370 -15.41 -1.04 -57.12
CA LEU A 370 -16.15 -1.57 -55.98
C LEU A 370 -17.53 -0.91 -55.82
N ARG A 371 -17.62 0.41 -56.06
CA ARG A 371 -18.87 1.15 -56.00
C ARG A 371 -19.86 0.67 -57.08
N GLU A 372 -19.40 0.46 -58.31
CA GLU A 372 -20.27 -0.07 -59.37
C GLU A 372 -20.63 -1.54 -59.13
N ALA A 373 -19.70 -2.37 -58.66
CA ALA A 373 -19.97 -3.77 -58.29
C ALA A 373 -21.04 -3.89 -57.18
N ARG A 374 -21.06 -2.98 -56.21
CA ARG A 374 -22.10 -2.93 -55.17
C ARG A 374 -23.47 -2.55 -55.71
N LYS A 375 -23.55 -1.68 -56.73
CA LYS A 375 -24.84 -1.35 -57.37
C LYS A 375 -25.44 -2.56 -58.07
N LEU A 376 -24.62 -3.42 -58.65
CA LEU A 376 -25.08 -4.68 -59.25
C LEU A 376 -25.62 -5.69 -58.22
N ALA A 377 -25.29 -5.52 -56.93
CA ALA A 377 -25.77 -6.38 -55.85
C ALA A 377 -27.12 -5.93 -55.26
N THR A 378 -27.63 -4.78 -55.70
CA THR A 378 -28.91 -4.21 -55.26
C THR A 378 -29.88 -4.36 -56.44
N PRO A 379 -31.00 -5.10 -56.31
CA PRO A 379 -31.94 -5.31 -57.42
C PRO A 379 -32.58 -4.00 -57.89
#